data_AF-A0A2N7GER5-F1
#
_entry.id   AF-A0A2N7GER5-F1
#
_cell.length_a   1.000
_cell.length_b   1.000
_cell.length_c   1.000
_cell.angle_alpha   90.00
_cell.angle_beta   90.00
_cell.angle_gamma   90.00
#
_symmetry.space_group_name_H-M   'P 1'
#
loop_
_entity.id
_entity.type
_entity.pdbx_description
1 polymer ?
#
loop_
_entity_poly.entity_id
_entity_poly.type
_entity_poly.pdbx_seq_one_letter_code
_entity_poly.pdbx_strand_id
1 'polypeptide(L)'
;MSPFSLQQENALAMFKNNLHLPNNGFHTLIIELSKEYQLPFQRVRKALINSQKSVERKIKQDFDNLVSEDLSQENWLKLIRTELTELAKDNQSVLDNLNKNEMYIQARTLAEESISSEAVREEILEALFLVYEKVVFKPLLSMLHTSPLYWKLMRCEELSQMTQENRLLFAEYAEYMEAAETLFQLDEAVRNETRTPE
;
A
#
# COMPACT_ATOMS: atom_id res chain seq x y z
N MET A 1 5.08 1.67 44.16
CA MET A 1 4.22 2.86 43.99
C MET A 1 4.38 3.35 42.57
N SER A 2 3.29 3.70 41.89
CA SER A 2 3.33 4.25 40.54
C SER A 2 4.01 5.63 40.56
N PRO A 3 4.84 5.98 39.55
CA PRO A 3 5.47 7.29 39.47
C PRO A 3 4.52 8.41 39.03
N PHE A 4 3.25 8.10 38.77
CA PHE A 4 2.24 9.03 38.25
C PHE A 4 1.26 9.47 39.33
N SER A 5 0.67 10.67 39.17
CA SER A 5 -0.44 11.10 40.02
C SER A 5 -1.71 10.30 39.72
N LEU A 6 -2.62 10.21 40.68
CA LEU A 6 -3.92 9.54 40.48
C LEU A 6 -4.71 10.13 39.29
N GLN A 7 -4.57 11.43 39.05
CA GLN A 7 -5.21 12.11 37.92
C GLN A 7 -4.63 11.67 36.57
N GLN A 8 -3.31 11.49 36.48
CA GLN A 8 -2.65 10.96 35.29
C GLN A 8 -3.03 9.50 35.03
N GLU A 9 -3.15 8.68 36.07
CA GLU A 9 -3.60 7.29 35.95
C GLU A 9 -5.04 7.20 35.42
N ASN A 10 -5.93 8.04 35.95
CA ASN A 10 -7.31 8.12 35.49
C ASN A 10 -7.40 8.60 34.03
N ALA A 11 -6.60 9.58 33.62
CA ALA A 11 -6.54 10.05 32.24
C ALA A 11 -6.01 8.97 31.28
N LEU A 12 -4.99 8.21 31.68
CA LEU A 12 -4.48 7.07 30.90
C LEU A 12 -5.54 5.97 30.76
N ALA A 13 -6.28 5.66 31.83
CA ALA A 13 -7.34 4.67 31.79
C ALA A 13 -8.50 5.13 30.89
N MET A 14 -8.92 6.39 31.00
CA MET A 14 -9.95 6.99 30.16
C MET A 14 -9.55 6.95 28.68
N PHE A 15 -8.34 7.39 28.35
CA PHE A 15 -7.84 7.35 26.98
C PHE A 15 -7.85 5.91 26.42
N LYS A 16 -7.32 4.94 27.16
CA LYS A 16 -7.32 3.53 26.73
C LYS A 16 -8.72 2.97 26.52
N ASN A 17 -9.68 3.33 27.35
CA ASN A 17 -11.07 2.93 27.19
C ASN A 17 -11.68 3.54 25.92
N ASN A 18 -11.34 4.79 25.61
CA ASN A 18 -11.79 5.49 24.40
C ASN A 18 -11.14 4.97 23.11
N LEU A 19 -10.02 4.25 23.19
CA LEU A 19 -9.36 3.61 22.04
C LEU A 19 -10.02 2.29 21.62
N HIS A 20 -11.04 1.80 22.34
CA HIS A 20 -11.66 0.53 22.01
C HIS A 20 -12.43 0.61 20.69
N LEU A 21 -12.00 -0.16 19.69
CA LEU A 21 -12.66 -0.30 18.40
C LEU A 21 -13.35 -1.68 18.32
N PRO A 22 -14.62 -1.78 17.91
CA PRO A 22 -15.30 -3.07 17.73
C PRO A 22 -14.66 -3.92 16.60
N ASN A 23 -14.83 -5.25 16.65
CA ASN A 23 -14.56 -6.23 15.58
C ASN A 23 -13.22 -6.06 14.81
N ASN A 24 -12.13 -6.63 15.33
CA ASN A 24 -10.76 -6.53 14.77
C ASN A 24 -10.25 -5.09 14.55
N GLY A 25 -10.83 -4.12 15.25
CA GLY A 25 -10.90 -2.72 14.85
C GLY A 25 -9.58 -2.04 14.49
N PHE A 26 -8.47 -2.29 15.19
CA PHE A 26 -7.17 -1.70 14.81
C PHE A 26 -6.64 -2.26 13.49
N HIS A 27 -6.76 -3.57 13.26
CA HIS A 27 -6.28 -4.20 12.04
C HIS A 27 -7.10 -3.73 10.83
N THR A 28 -8.42 -3.74 10.96
CA THR A 28 -9.34 -3.21 9.95
C THR A 28 -9.07 -1.74 9.68
N LEU A 29 -8.89 -0.91 10.73
CA LEU A 29 -8.55 0.50 10.58
C LEU A 29 -7.23 0.70 9.82
N ILE A 30 -6.20 -0.11 10.09
CA ILE A 30 -4.94 -0.03 9.35
C ILE A 30 -5.15 -0.38 7.87
N ILE A 31 -5.93 -1.41 7.55
CA ILE A 31 -6.22 -1.79 6.16
C ILE A 31 -6.94 -0.65 5.43
N GLU A 32 -8.01 -0.10 6.03
CA GLU A 32 -8.77 0.99 5.43
C GLU A 32 -7.91 2.25 5.23
N LEU A 33 -7.09 2.61 6.22
CA LEU A 33 -6.18 3.75 6.09
C LEU A 33 -5.04 3.50 5.10
N SER A 34 -4.53 2.27 5.01
CA SER A 34 -3.54 1.89 3.98
C SER A 34 -4.09 2.06 2.58
N LYS A 35 -5.35 1.72 2.38
CA LYS A 35 -6.07 1.93 1.12
C LYS A 35 -6.35 3.42 0.88
N GLU A 36 -6.90 4.13 1.87
CA GLU A 36 -7.25 5.55 1.74
C GLU A 36 -6.05 6.42 1.39
N TYR A 37 -4.91 6.20 2.06
CA TYR A 37 -3.70 6.98 1.88
C TYR A 37 -2.70 6.35 0.91
N GLN A 38 -3.00 5.18 0.34
CA GLN A 38 -2.08 4.41 -0.53
C GLN A 38 -0.70 4.21 0.12
N LEU A 39 -0.69 3.77 1.39
CA LEU A 39 0.52 3.60 2.19
C LEU A 39 0.71 2.14 2.65
N PRO A 40 1.96 1.63 2.71
CA PRO A 40 2.25 0.31 3.24
C PRO A 40 1.69 0.10 4.66
N PHE A 41 1.19 -1.09 4.94
CA PHE A 41 0.57 -1.46 6.21
C PHE A 41 1.42 -1.08 7.42
N GLN A 42 2.73 -1.36 7.37
CA GLN A 42 3.62 -1.07 8.50
C GLN A 42 3.84 0.43 8.73
N ARG A 43 3.77 1.27 7.67
CA ARG A 43 3.85 2.73 7.82
C ARG A 43 2.60 3.25 8.53
N VAL A 44 1.42 2.78 8.12
CA VAL A 44 0.15 3.16 8.76
C VAL A 44 0.11 2.68 10.22
N ARG A 45 0.47 1.43 10.47
CA ARG A 45 0.59 0.88 11.84
C ARG A 45 1.51 1.73 12.72
N LYS A 46 2.62 2.22 12.18
CA LYS A 46 3.55 3.08 12.91
C LYS A 46 2.92 4.43 13.28
N ALA A 47 2.15 5.05 12.37
CA ALA A 47 1.43 6.28 12.65
C ALA A 47 0.41 6.13 13.79
N LEU A 48 -0.34 5.01 13.82
CA LEU A 48 -1.25 4.69 14.93
C LEU A 48 -0.50 4.62 16.28
N ILE A 49 0.62 3.90 16.32
CA ILE A 49 1.45 3.75 17.53
C ILE A 49 2.05 5.10 17.95
N ASN A 50 2.54 5.90 17.00
CA ASN A 50 3.10 7.22 17.27
C ASN A 50 2.06 8.17 17.84
N SER A 51 0.86 8.19 17.25
CA SER A 51 -0.27 9.01 17.71
C SER A 51 -0.69 8.62 19.13
N GLN A 52 -0.79 7.31 19.43
CA GLN A 52 -1.07 6.85 20.79
C GLN A 52 0.03 7.29 21.77
N LYS A 53 1.31 7.09 21.41
CA LYS A 53 2.45 7.50 22.25
C LYS A 53 2.49 9.01 22.48
N SER A 54 2.06 9.81 21.50
CA SER A 54 2.01 11.27 21.62
C SER A 54 1.02 11.69 22.71
N VAL A 55 -0.20 11.14 22.69
CA VAL A 55 -1.22 11.41 23.72
C VAL A 55 -0.75 10.89 25.09
N GLU A 56 -0.21 9.68 25.16
CA GLU A 56 0.35 9.14 26.41
C GLU A 56 1.49 10.00 26.97
N ARG A 57 2.33 10.58 26.10
CA ARG A 57 3.40 11.49 26.51
C ARG A 57 2.81 12.79 27.08
N LYS A 58 1.81 13.37 26.43
CA LYS A 58 1.11 14.57 26.93
C LYS A 58 0.54 14.33 28.32
N ILE A 59 -0.15 13.20 28.53
CA ILE A 59 -0.69 12.84 29.87
C ILE A 59 0.42 12.74 30.93
N LYS A 60 1.58 12.18 30.57
CA LYS A 60 2.68 11.93 31.53
C LYS A 60 3.55 13.16 31.82
N GLN A 61 3.74 14.04 30.83
CA GLN A 61 4.78 15.09 30.86
C GLN A 61 4.23 16.50 30.75
N ASP A 62 3.00 16.68 30.28
CA ASP A 62 2.38 17.98 30.01
C ASP A 62 0.91 17.98 30.46
N PHE A 63 0.69 17.51 31.69
CA PHE A 63 -0.66 17.27 32.22
C PHE A 63 -1.44 18.56 32.45
N ASP A 64 -0.76 19.65 32.82
CA ASP A 64 -1.41 20.94 33.08
C ASP A 64 -2.07 21.56 31.83
N ASN A 65 -1.64 21.15 30.64
CA ASN A 65 -2.19 21.58 29.34
C ASN A 65 -3.08 20.51 28.69
N LEU A 66 -3.45 19.46 29.42
CA LEU A 66 -4.34 18.40 28.94
C LEU A 66 -5.80 18.88 28.97
N VAL A 67 -6.47 18.83 27.84
CA VAL A 67 -7.92 19.10 27.72
C VAL A 67 -8.70 17.81 27.47
N SER A 68 -10.01 17.81 27.73
CA SER A 68 -10.83 16.60 27.60
C SER A 68 -10.84 16.05 26.18
N GLU A 69 -10.76 16.92 25.17
CA GLU A 69 -10.72 16.53 23.76
C GLU A 69 -9.46 15.71 23.43
N ASP A 70 -8.34 15.94 24.14
CA ASP A 70 -7.09 15.19 23.91
C ASP A 70 -7.25 13.69 24.16
N LEU A 71 -8.14 13.32 25.08
CA LEU A 71 -8.42 11.94 25.49
C LEU A 71 -9.48 11.27 24.63
N SER A 72 -10.05 11.97 23.65
CA SER A 72 -11.08 11.45 22.77
C SER A 72 -10.51 10.57 21.66
N GLN A 73 -11.33 9.63 21.20
CA GLN A 73 -11.02 8.81 20.03
C GLN A 73 -10.91 9.65 18.76
N GLU A 74 -11.75 10.68 18.63
CA GLU A 74 -11.78 11.58 17.48
C GLU A 74 -10.45 12.33 17.32
N ASN A 75 -9.92 12.89 18.42
CA ASN A 75 -8.63 13.55 18.39
C ASN A 75 -7.50 12.57 18.02
N TRP A 76 -7.51 11.36 18.57
CA TRP A 76 -6.53 10.34 18.21
C TRP A 76 -6.57 9.98 16.72
N LEU A 77 -7.76 9.80 16.13
CA LEU A 77 -7.93 9.57 14.70
C LEU A 77 -7.48 10.77 13.86
N LYS A 78 -7.73 11.99 14.34
CA LYS A 78 -7.27 13.23 13.69
C LYS A 78 -5.75 13.31 13.64
N LEU A 79 -5.06 12.96 14.73
CA LEU A 79 -3.59 12.91 14.77
C LEU A 79 -3.05 11.90 13.75
N ILE A 80 -3.66 10.71 13.68
CA ILE A 80 -3.28 9.68 12.70
C ILE A 80 -3.46 10.21 11.28
N ARG A 81 -4.64 10.72 10.94
CA ARG A 81 -4.94 11.24 9.60
C ARG A 81 -4.01 12.38 9.20
N THR A 82 -3.61 13.23 10.15
CA THR A 82 -2.64 14.30 9.92
C THR A 82 -1.26 13.73 9.58
N GLU A 83 -0.75 12.76 10.36
CA GLU A 83 0.53 12.10 10.08
C GLU A 83 0.51 11.36 8.73
N LEU A 84 -0.58 10.65 8.43
CA LEU A 84 -0.74 9.93 7.17
C LEU A 84 -0.83 10.85 5.96
N THR A 85 -1.53 11.98 6.08
CA THR A 85 -1.59 13.00 5.02
C THR A 85 -0.21 13.52 4.69
N GLU A 86 0.61 13.79 5.71
CA GLU A 86 2.01 14.22 5.49
C GLU A 86 2.83 13.12 4.80
N LEU A 87 2.73 11.88 5.27
CA LEU A 87 3.44 10.74 4.68
C LEU A 87 3.04 10.44 3.24
N ALA A 88 1.81 10.77 2.85
CA ALA A 88 1.26 10.53 1.52
C ALA A 88 1.54 11.66 0.52
N LYS A 89 2.07 12.82 0.94
CA LYS A 89 2.34 13.96 0.04
C LYS A 89 3.28 13.60 -1.12
N ASP A 90 4.23 12.72 -0.87
CA ASP A 90 5.22 12.29 -1.84
C ASP A 90 4.79 11.02 -2.61
N ASN A 91 3.56 10.54 -2.42
CA ASN A 91 3.06 9.39 -3.17
C ASN A 91 2.97 9.74 -4.65
N GLN A 92 3.69 8.99 -5.47
CA GLN A 92 3.62 9.08 -6.92
C GLN A 92 2.52 8.14 -7.41
N SER A 93 1.76 8.57 -8.42
CA SER A 93 0.78 7.72 -9.10
C SER A 93 1.46 6.44 -9.62
N VAL A 94 0.76 5.32 -9.52
CA VAL A 94 1.27 4.03 -10.01
C VAL A 94 1.45 4.07 -11.53
N LEU A 95 0.53 4.73 -12.22
CA LEU A 95 0.58 4.91 -13.68
C LEU A 95 1.72 5.85 -14.09
N ASP A 96 1.95 6.93 -13.35
CA ASP A 96 3.11 7.80 -13.59
C ASP A 96 4.43 7.03 -13.37
N ASN A 97 4.49 6.19 -12.34
CA ASN A 97 5.65 5.35 -12.06
C ASN A 97 5.89 4.32 -13.16
N LEU A 98 4.82 3.73 -13.70
CA LEU A 98 4.90 2.83 -14.85
C LEU A 98 5.45 3.57 -16.07
N ASN A 99 4.85 4.70 -16.42
CA ASN A 99 5.20 5.47 -17.62
C ASN A 99 6.61 6.07 -17.58
N LYS A 100 7.17 6.30 -16.38
CA LYS A 100 8.55 6.78 -16.20
C LYS A 100 9.56 5.64 -16.01
N ASN A 101 9.12 4.39 -15.96
CA ASN A 101 10.02 3.26 -15.74
C ASN A 101 10.81 2.94 -17.01
N GLU A 102 12.14 3.07 -16.95
CA GLU A 102 13.03 2.85 -18.09
C GLU A 102 12.89 1.45 -18.70
N MET A 103 12.71 0.42 -17.87
CA MET A 103 12.54 -0.96 -18.34
C MET A 103 11.22 -1.14 -19.08
N TYR A 104 10.16 -0.45 -18.64
CA TYR A 104 8.88 -0.46 -19.33
C TYR A 104 8.97 0.23 -20.70
N ILE A 105 9.62 1.41 -20.74
CA ILE A 105 9.82 2.16 -21.98
C ILE A 105 10.64 1.33 -22.98
N GLN A 106 11.71 0.69 -22.52
CA GLN A 106 12.55 -0.19 -23.34
C GLN A 106 11.77 -1.41 -23.85
N ALA A 107 11.08 -2.12 -22.97
CA ALA A 107 10.27 -3.28 -23.33
C ALA A 107 9.19 -2.92 -24.37
N ARG A 108 8.53 -1.77 -24.21
CA ARG A 108 7.54 -1.28 -25.19
C ARG A 108 8.18 -0.96 -26.53
N THR A 109 9.33 -0.29 -26.53
CA THR A 109 10.06 0.06 -27.77
C THR A 109 10.51 -1.20 -28.52
N LEU A 110 11.07 -2.18 -27.82
CA LEU A 110 11.49 -3.45 -28.41
C LEU A 110 10.32 -4.29 -28.92
N ALA A 111 9.17 -4.24 -28.25
CA ALA A 111 7.95 -4.90 -28.72
C ALA A 111 7.35 -4.22 -29.96
N GLU A 112 7.54 -2.90 -30.12
CA GLU A 112 7.14 -2.16 -31.32
C GLU A 112 8.11 -2.44 -32.49
N GLU A 113 9.40 -2.62 -32.20
CA GLU A 113 10.45 -2.98 -33.15
C GLU A 113 10.49 -4.51 -33.37
N SER A 114 9.49 -5.05 -34.10
CA SER A 114 9.38 -6.44 -34.61
C SER A 114 10.39 -7.44 -34.02
N ILE A 115 9.94 -8.31 -33.11
CA ILE A 115 10.79 -9.25 -32.37
C ILE A 115 11.67 -10.10 -33.30
N SER A 116 12.96 -9.80 -33.32
CA SER A 116 13.93 -10.40 -34.25
C SER A 116 14.43 -11.78 -33.83
N SER A 117 14.32 -12.14 -32.54
CA SER A 117 14.76 -13.43 -32.03
C SER A 117 14.06 -13.81 -30.72
N GLU A 118 14.15 -15.08 -30.36
CA GLU A 118 13.60 -15.56 -29.08
C GLU A 118 14.32 -14.96 -27.87
N ALA A 119 15.62 -14.64 -27.99
CA ALA A 119 16.36 -13.96 -26.93
C ALA A 119 15.79 -12.56 -26.63
N VAL A 120 15.40 -11.82 -27.67
CA VAL A 120 14.75 -10.51 -27.51
C VAL A 120 13.36 -10.67 -26.90
N ARG A 121 12.61 -11.72 -27.29
CA ARG A 121 11.32 -12.04 -26.67
C ARG A 121 11.47 -12.28 -25.17
N GLU A 122 12.41 -13.12 -24.77
CA GLU A 122 12.69 -13.42 -23.36
C GLU A 122 13.11 -12.16 -22.60
N GLU A 123 13.96 -11.31 -23.18
CA GLU A 123 14.38 -10.03 -22.59
C GLU A 123 13.19 -9.10 -22.33
N ILE A 124 12.26 -8.96 -23.29
CA ILE A 124 11.05 -8.15 -23.12
C ILE A 124 10.20 -8.72 -21.98
N LEU A 125 9.94 -10.04 -21.98
CA LEU A 125 9.09 -10.68 -20.97
C LEU A 125 9.68 -10.58 -19.56
N GLU A 126 11.00 -10.73 -19.42
CA GLU A 126 11.70 -10.53 -18.14
C GLU A 126 11.60 -9.07 -17.68
N ALA A 127 11.79 -8.11 -18.60
CA ALA A 127 11.63 -6.70 -18.29
C ALA A 127 10.21 -6.37 -17.81
N LEU A 128 9.17 -6.89 -18.48
CA LEU A 128 7.77 -6.70 -18.08
C LEU A 128 7.48 -7.31 -16.71
N PHE A 129 8.01 -8.51 -16.43
CA PHE A 129 7.89 -9.13 -15.11
C PHE A 129 8.54 -8.27 -14.02
N LEU A 130 9.75 -7.78 -14.24
CA LEU A 130 10.45 -6.95 -13.25
C LEU A 130 9.76 -5.59 -13.01
N VAL A 131 9.19 -5.00 -14.07
CA VAL A 131 8.36 -3.80 -13.96
C VAL A 131 7.10 -4.09 -13.15
N TYR A 132 6.38 -5.17 -13.46
CA TYR A 132 5.20 -5.61 -12.71
C TYR A 132 5.54 -5.82 -11.23
N GLU A 133 6.64 -6.54 -10.96
CA GLU A 133 7.08 -6.84 -9.60
C GLU A 133 7.30 -5.55 -8.79
N LYS A 134 7.97 -4.56 -9.40
CA LYS A 134 8.38 -3.31 -8.75
C LYS A 134 7.26 -2.29 -8.63
N VAL A 135 6.47 -2.09 -9.68
CA VAL A 135 5.47 -1.02 -9.78
C VAL A 135 4.12 -1.46 -9.21
N VAL A 136 3.75 -2.73 -9.40
CA VAL A 136 2.43 -3.23 -9.03
C VAL A 136 2.52 -4.17 -7.83
N PHE A 137 3.21 -5.31 -7.99
CA PHE A 137 3.12 -6.43 -7.06
C PHE A 137 3.65 -6.07 -5.67
N LYS A 138 4.92 -5.68 -5.54
CA LYS A 138 5.54 -5.38 -4.23
C LYS A 138 4.85 -4.24 -3.49
N PRO A 139 4.54 -3.09 -4.11
CA PRO A 139 3.83 -2.02 -3.40
C PRO A 139 2.44 -2.45 -2.97
N LEU A 140 1.65 -3.11 -3.83
CA LEU A 140 0.32 -3.60 -3.48
C LEU A 140 0.40 -4.65 -2.35
N LEU A 141 1.35 -5.58 -2.42
CA LEU A 141 1.61 -6.58 -1.38
C LEU A 141 1.92 -5.93 -0.02
N SER A 142 2.70 -4.85 -0.03
CA SER A 142 3.06 -4.11 1.18
C SER A 142 1.88 -3.39 1.83
N MET A 143 0.91 -2.93 1.03
CA MET A 143 -0.34 -2.33 1.52
C MET A 143 -1.31 -3.39 2.03
N LEU A 144 -1.42 -4.50 1.31
CA LEU A 144 -2.32 -5.61 1.63
C LEU A 144 -1.83 -6.49 2.77
N HIS A 145 -0.62 -6.28 3.29
CA HIS A 145 0.00 -7.12 4.31
C HIS A 145 -1.01 -7.58 5.37
N THR A 146 -1.08 -8.90 5.62
CA THR A 146 -1.98 -9.52 6.60
C THR A 146 -3.50 -9.34 6.37
N SER A 147 -3.92 -8.81 5.21
CA SER A 147 -5.31 -8.83 4.76
C SER A 147 -5.64 -10.16 4.05
N PRO A 148 -6.92 -10.54 3.90
CA PRO A 148 -7.31 -11.68 3.06
C PRO A 148 -6.86 -11.56 1.60
N LEU A 149 -6.79 -10.33 1.07
CA LEU A 149 -6.35 -10.07 -0.30
C LEU A 149 -4.84 -10.34 -0.50
N TYR A 150 -4.03 -10.24 0.55
CA TYR A 150 -2.60 -10.59 0.52
C TYR A 150 -2.37 -11.98 -0.08
N TRP A 151 -3.10 -12.98 0.43
CA TRP A 151 -2.95 -14.36 0.00
C TRP A 151 -3.46 -14.62 -1.41
N LYS A 152 -4.41 -13.81 -1.87
CA LYS A 152 -4.86 -13.85 -3.27
C LYS A 152 -3.79 -13.26 -4.18
N LEU A 153 -3.15 -12.16 -3.78
CA LEU A 153 -2.10 -11.53 -4.56
C LEU A 153 -0.87 -12.44 -4.69
N MET A 154 -0.48 -13.15 -3.62
CA MET A 154 0.61 -14.14 -3.65
C MET A 154 0.40 -15.28 -4.66
N ARG A 155 -0.82 -15.49 -5.16
CA ARG A 155 -1.09 -16.46 -6.25
C ARG A 155 -0.92 -15.87 -7.65
N CYS A 156 -0.54 -14.60 -7.71
CA CYS A 156 -0.37 -13.81 -8.90
C CYS A 156 0.99 -13.09 -8.88
N GLU A 157 2.03 -13.80 -8.44
CA GLU A 157 3.41 -13.30 -8.44
C GLU A 157 3.92 -13.06 -9.85
N GLU A 158 3.47 -13.86 -10.82
CA GLU A 158 3.80 -13.69 -12.22
C GLU A 158 2.78 -12.77 -12.92
N LEU A 159 3.28 -11.94 -13.84
CA LEU A 159 2.42 -11.06 -14.63
C LEU A 159 1.35 -11.83 -15.41
N SER A 160 1.71 -12.99 -15.97
CA SER A 160 0.82 -13.90 -16.72
C SER A 160 -0.37 -14.42 -15.89
N GLN A 161 -0.26 -14.41 -14.56
CA GLN A 161 -1.32 -14.84 -13.65
C GLN A 161 -2.31 -13.70 -13.37
N MET A 162 -1.99 -12.45 -13.71
CA MET A 162 -2.84 -11.29 -13.45
C MET A 162 -3.88 -11.07 -14.54
N THR A 163 -4.67 -12.13 -14.81
CA THR A 163 -5.80 -12.16 -15.73
C THR A 163 -6.90 -11.19 -15.30
N GLN A 164 -7.87 -10.92 -16.19
CA GLN A 164 -9.02 -10.08 -15.85
C GLN A 164 -9.77 -10.56 -14.60
N GLU A 165 -9.97 -11.87 -14.46
CA GLU A 165 -10.63 -12.47 -13.29
C GLU A 165 -9.87 -12.13 -12.00
N ASN A 166 -8.54 -12.25 -12.02
CA ASN A 166 -7.71 -11.95 -10.86
C ASN A 166 -7.63 -10.44 -10.58
N ARG A 167 -7.60 -9.59 -11.62
CA ARG A 167 -7.63 -8.12 -11.46
C ARG A 167 -8.90 -7.64 -10.77
N LEU A 168 -10.06 -8.25 -11.06
CA LEU A 168 -11.33 -7.91 -10.41
C LEU A 168 -11.34 -8.13 -8.89
N LEU A 169 -10.49 -9.02 -8.38
CA LEU A 169 -10.33 -9.25 -6.93
C LEU A 169 -9.75 -8.04 -6.20
N PHE A 170 -9.10 -7.12 -6.92
CA PHE A 170 -8.45 -5.92 -6.41
C PHE A 170 -9.02 -4.64 -7.03
N ALA A 171 -10.28 -4.65 -7.48
CA ALA A 171 -10.93 -3.50 -8.13
C ALA A 171 -10.88 -2.19 -7.31
N GLU A 172 -10.72 -2.31 -5.99
CA GLU A 172 -10.57 -1.16 -5.09
C GLU A 172 -9.19 -0.48 -5.17
N TYR A 173 -8.25 -1.05 -5.93
CA TYR A 173 -6.90 -0.55 -6.20
C TYR A 173 -6.77 -0.21 -7.70
N ALA A 174 -7.60 0.70 -8.19
CA ALA A 174 -7.80 0.96 -9.62
C ALA A 174 -6.49 1.21 -10.39
N GLU A 175 -5.62 2.12 -9.93
CA GLU A 175 -4.37 2.42 -10.64
C GLU A 175 -3.42 1.21 -10.72
N TYR A 176 -3.41 0.36 -9.68
CA TYR A 176 -2.63 -0.87 -9.69
C TYR A 176 -3.17 -1.86 -10.73
N MET A 177 -4.49 -1.97 -10.84
CA MET A 177 -5.12 -2.88 -11.78
C MET A 177 -4.99 -2.40 -13.23
N GLU A 178 -5.05 -1.10 -13.45
CA GLU A 178 -4.81 -0.48 -14.76
C GLU A 178 -3.35 -0.66 -15.21
N ALA A 179 -2.38 -0.45 -14.30
CA ALA A 179 -0.97 -0.73 -14.56
C ALA A 179 -0.73 -2.22 -14.86
N ALA A 180 -1.34 -3.12 -14.09
CA ALA A 180 -1.25 -4.57 -14.30
C ALA A 180 -1.85 -4.99 -15.65
N GLU A 181 -3.00 -4.41 -16.02
CA GLU A 181 -3.64 -4.65 -17.31
C GLU A 181 -2.76 -4.20 -18.48
N THR A 182 -2.20 -2.99 -18.39
CA THR A 182 -1.30 -2.45 -19.42
C THR A 182 -0.10 -3.37 -19.65
N LEU A 183 0.51 -3.84 -18.56
CA LEU A 183 1.64 -4.78 -18.62
C LEU A 183 1.21 -6.14 -19.17
N PHE A 184 0.06 -6.66 -18.73
CA PHE A 184 -0.46 -7.95 -19.16
C PHE A 184 -0.77 -7.99 -20.65
N GLN A 185 -1.41 -6.95 -21.19
CA GLN A 185 -1.70 -6.85 -22.61
C GLN A 185 -0.43 -6.87 -23.47
N LEU A 186 0.63 -6.20 -23.01
CA LEU A 186 1.91 -6.20 -23.69
C LEU A 186 2.61 -7.56 -23.60
N ASP A 187 2.57 -8.22 -22.44
CA ASP A 187 3.07 -9.59 -22.25
C ASP A 187 2.34 -10.57 -23.18
N GLU A 188 1.01 -10.50 -23.27
CA GLU A 188 0.22 -11.32 -24.20
C GLU A 188 0.56 -11.04 -25.66
N ALA A 189 0.70 -9.77 -26.05
CA ALA A 189 1.08 -9.41 -27.42
C ALA A 189 2.46 -9.99 -27.79
N VAL A 190 3.45 -9.81 -26.91
CA VAL A 190 4.81 -10.32 -27.07
C VAL A 190 4.85 -11.83 -27.11
N ARG A 191 3.99 -12.55 -26.39
CA ARG A 191 3.91 -14.02 -26.46
C ARG A 191 3.24 -14.52 -27.74
N ASN A 192 2.22 -13.79 -28.21
CA ASN A 192 1.40 -14.21 -29.35
C ASN A 192 1.98 -13.78 -30.71
N GLU A 193 2.97 -12.90 -30.74
CA GLU A 193 3.62 -12.47 -31.98
C GLU A 193 4.35 -13.66 -32.64
N THR A 194 3.71 -14.24 -33.66
CA THR A 194 4.17 -15.39 -34.42
C THR A 194 5.33 -15.00 -35.33
N ARG A 195 6.37 -15.85 -35.37
CA ARG A 195 7.47 -15.79 -36.34
C ARG A 195 6.94 -15.48 -37.75
N THR A 196 7.39 -14.40 -38.36
CA THR A 196 7.57 -14.40 -39.83
C THR A 196 8.74 -15.35 -40.12
N PRO A 197 8.51 -16.50 -40.76
CA PRO A 197 9.61 -17.34 -41.20
C PRO A 197 10.39 -16.59 -42.28
N GLU A 198 11.69 -16.42 -42.09
CA GLU A 198 12.64 -16.11 -43.17
C GLU A 198 12.69 -17.25 -44.20
#